data_AF-A0A5M9K1W2-F1
#
_entry.id   AF-A0A5M9K1W2-F1
#
_cell.length_a   1.000
_cell.length_b   1.000
_cell.length_c   1.000
_cell.angle_alpha   90.00
_cell.angle_beta   90.00
_cell.angle_gamma   90.00
#
_symmetry.space_group_name_H-M   'P 1'
#
loop_
_entity.id
_entity.type
_entity.pdbx_description
1 polymer ?
#
loop_
_entity_poly.entity_id
_entity_poly.type
_entity_poly.pdbx_seq_one_letter_code
_entity_poly.pdbx_strand_id
1 'polypeptide(L)'
;MALMISEEPPKVELQKFLEIEHNGALNASTPYPKRVSRVSSYDVIGSNKIPQYHESLVDVEEGVEISREIVSTAHHASLTLGEFDELVKAVWASSLFKEAIAELHMPTGFEVVVEPWPYGGNIEDDNPRFFQGLCFAQDTRNKNPDSNFYAYPLPLIPIMDATTREIVRIDKLATGGIDDGFEVGTHDRDILAHCKPAEYVPELLEQGTRKDMKPINVVQPEGASFVVGDDESLVEWQKWRFRTVPYADARSPFYRKQAFDFGDGGAGNCANNLELGCDCLGVIKYFNGTKTESNGTVTTSPNVICLHEQDAGIGWKHTNWRTGRAVVTRHRELVVSIHHYPRKLRHKTTNTSFCVRIDPAIDGPSNSVVVEESHAVADKTRNPYGNFYEVVQKQVEKASWLDAAPQNNLVVKMVNPGKRK
;
A
#
# COMPACT_ATOMS: atom_id res chain seq x y z
N MET A 1 -20.03 -5.49 11.33
CA MET A 1 -18.93 -5.67 10.35
C MET A 1 -17.62 -5.55 11.09
N ALA A 2 -16.63 -6.43 10.89
CA ALA A 2 -15.39 -6.42 11.68
C ALA A 2 -14.13 -6.59 10.81
N LEU A 3 -13.11 -5.77 11.07
CA LEU A 3 -11.72 -5.97 10.66
C LEU A 3 -10.96 -6.55 11.85
N MET A 4 -10.17 -7.60 11.62
CA MET A 4 -9.37 -8.26 12.66
C MET A 4 -7.90 -8.30 12.26
N ILE A 5 -7.03 -7.81 13.13
CA ILE A 5 -5.57 -7.85 12.96
C ILE A 5 -4.90 -8.30 14.26
N SER A 6 -3.80 -9.04 14.17
CA SER A 6 -2.98 -9.32 15.35
C SER A 6 -2.29 -8.02 15.79
N GLU A 7 -2.18 -7.80 17.10
CA GLU A 7 -1.41 -6.69 17.66
C GLU A 7 0.07 -7.06 17.78
N GLU A 8 0.96 -6.08 17.60
CA GLU A 8 2.37 -6.26 17.94
C GLU A 8 2.48 -6.45 19.46
N PRO A 9 3.23 -7.46 19.94
CA PRO A 9 3.49 -7.58 21.37
C PRO A 9 4.20 -6.34 21.93
N PRO A 10 3.99 -5.98 23.21
CA PRO A 10 4.71 -4.87 23.82
C PRO A 10 6.22 -5.02 23.63
N LYS A 11 6.88 -3.99 23.10
CA LYS A 11 8.31 -4.02 22.73
C LYS A 11 9.22 -4.52 23.87
N VAL A 12 8.92 -4.12 25.11
CA VAL A 12 9.68 -4.54 26.31
C VAL A 12 9.58 -6.04 26.58
N GLU A 13 8.42 -6.64 26.34
CA GLU A 13 8.21 -8.09 26.52
C GLU A 13 8.85 -8.86 25.37
N LEU A 14 8.66 -8.37 24.14
CA LEU A 14 9.25 -8.97 22.94
C LEU A 14 10.78 -8.96 23.01
N GLN A 15 11.41 -7.88 23.47
CA GLN A 15 12.86 -7.81 23.64
C GLN A 15 13.40 -8.90 24.56
N LYS A 16 12.77 -9.11 25.72
CA LYS A 16 13.16 -10.17 26.66
C LYS A 16 13.06 -11.55 26.03
N PHE A 17 11.97 -11.81 25.29
CA PHE A 17 11.80 -13.07 24.58
C PHE A 17 12.89 -13.27 23.52
N LEU A 18 13.15 -12.25 22.69
CA LEU A 18 14.16 -12.31 21.64
C LEU A 18 15.59 -12.47 22.19
N GLU A 19 15.90 -11.90 23.35
CA GLU A 19 17.19 -12.12 24.03
C GLU A 19 17.36 -13.59 24.46
N ILE A 20 16.32 -14.23 24.99
CA ILE A 20 16.34 -15.65 25.36
C ILE A 20 16.49 -16.52 24.10
N GLU A 21 15.75 -16.20 23.03
CA GLU A 21 15.86 -16.85 21.71
C GLU A 21 17.27 -16.75 21.15
N HIS A 22 17.85 -15.54 21.12
CA HIS A 22 19.16 -15.31 20.56
C HIS A 22 20.27 -16.03 21.31
N ASN A 23 20.13 -16.18 22.63
CA ASN A 23 21.07 -16.93 23.46
C ASN A 23 20.89 -18.46 23.37
N GLY A 24 19.95 -18.95 22.57
CA GLY A 24 19.67 -20.39 22.42
C GLY A 24 19.08 -21.03 23.69
N ALA A 25 18.48 -20.22 24.57
CA ALA A 25 17.97 -20.66 25.88
C ALA A 25 16.46 -20.95 25.88
N LEU A 26 15.80 -20.92 24.71
CA LEU A 26 14.39 -21.27 24.58
C LEU A 26 14.16 -22.71 25.04
N ASN A 27 13.16 -22.86 25.91
CA ASN A 27 12.69 -24.15 26.38
C ASN A 27 11.17 -24.12 26.49
N ALA A 28 10.56 -25.29 26.72
CA ALA A 28 9.10 -25.43 26.80
C ALA A 28 8.44 -24.58 27.91
N SER A 29 9.20 -24.06 28.87
CA SER A 29 8.71 -23.18 29.94
C SER A 29 8.95 -21.70 29.67
N THR A 30 9.56 -21.32 28.54
CA THR A 30 9.72 -19.90 28.19
C THR A 30 8.36 -19.32 27.82
N PRO A 31 7.86 -18.29 28.53
CA PRO A 31 6.59 -17.67 28.20
C PRO A 31 6.71 -16.92 26.88
N TYR A 32 5.83 -17.23 25.94
CA TYR A 32 5.67 -16.43 24.73
C TYR A 32 4.93 -15.13 25.07
N PRO A 33 5.23 -14.02 24.38
CA PRO A 33 4.39 -12.82 24.47
C PRO A 33 2.95 -13.17 24.08
N LYS A 34 1.98 -12.66 24.84
CA LYS A 34 0.57 -12.96 24.62
C LYS A 34 0.11 -12.56 23.22
N ARG A 35 -0.68 -13.44 22.59
CA ARG A 35 -1.31 -13.15 21.30
C ARG A 35 -2.60 -12.36 21.50
N VAL A 36 -2.52 -11.06 21.26
CA VAL A 36 -3.67 -10.16 21.28
C VAL A 36 -4.08 -9.84 19.85
N SER A 37 -5.39 -9.81 19.57
CA SER A 37 -5.93 -9.30 18.31
C SER A 37 -6.76 -8.05 18.55
N ARG A 38 -6.60 -7.06 17.67
CA ARG A 38 -7.48 -5.91 17.59
C ARG A 38 -8.60 -6.21 16.62
N VAL A 39 -9.82 -5.95 17.08
CA VAL A 39 -11.07 -6.11 16.34
C VAL A 39 -11.73 -4.75 16.21
N SER A 40 -11.71 -4.19 15.01
CA SER A 40 -12.37 -2.93 14.68
C SER A 40 -13.72 -3.25 14.05
N SER A 41 -14.83 -2.88 14.68
CA SER A 41 -16.15 -3.26 14.19
C SER A 41 -17.20 -2.16 14.28
N TYR A 42 -18.06 -2.11 13.27
CA TYR A 42 -19.33 -1.39 13.36
C TYR A 42 -20.40 -2.34 13.88
N ASP A 43 -20.99 -1.96 15.02
CA ASP A 43 -22.10 -2.67 15.62
C ASP A 43 -23.32 -1.75 15.75
N VAL A 44 -24.51 -2.33 15.63
CA VAL A 44 -25.79 -1.63 15.78
C VAL A 44 -26.38 -2.07 17.10
N ILE A 45 -25.71 -1.72 18.20
CA ILE A 45 -26.18 -2.03 19.55
C ILE A 45 -27.03 -0.86 20.07
N GLY A 46 -28.25 -1.16 20.52
CA GLY A 46 -29.12 -0.21 21.22
C GLY A 46 -30.44 0.10 20.51
N SER A 47 -31.38 0.71 21.24
CA SER A 47 -32.75 1.02 20.78
C SER A 47 -32.81 1.96 19.58
N ASN A 48 -31.76 2.75 19.37
CA ASN A 48 -31.75 3.85 18.39
C ASN A 48 -31.28 3.39 16.99
N LYS A 49 -30.78 2.14 16.85
CA LYS A 49 -30.29 1.55 15.60
C LYS A 49 -29.23 2.39 14.85
N ILE A 50 -28.51 3.26 15.55
CA ILE A 50 -27.41 4.04 14.97
C ILE A 50 -26.14 3.18 15.03
N PRO A 51 -25.42 2.97 13.91
CA PRO A 51 -24.15 2.24 13.93
C PRO A 51 -23.12 2.95 14.81
N GLN A 52 -22.51 2.22 15.74
CA GLN A 52 -21.40 2.70 16.57
C GLN A 52 -20.11 1.98 16.18
N TYR A 53 -19.00 2.73 16.15
CA TYR A 53 -17.68 2.18 15.88
C TYR A 53 -17.03 1.74 17.19
N HIS A 54 -16.69 0.45 17.27
CA HIS A 54 -16.05 -0.17 18.42
C HIS A 54 -14.66 -0.70 18.03
N GLU A 55 -13.68 -0.46 18.91
CA GLU A 55 -12.38 -1.14 18.88
C GLU A 55 -12.24 -2.02 20.11
N SER A 56 -12.06 -3.31 19.88
CA SER A 56 -11.92 -4.32 20.94
C SER A 56 -10.54 -4.97 20.87
N LEU A 57 -9.89 -5.16 22.01
CA LEU A 57 -8.70 -5.99 22.14
C LEU A 57 -9.11 -7.33 22.71
N VAL A 58 -8.77 -8.41 22.02
CA VAL A 58 -9.14 -9.78 22.40
C VAL A 58 -7.87 -10.59 22.63
N ASP A 59 -7.75 -11.19 23.82
CA ASP A 59 -6.76 -12.24 24.09
C ASP A 59 -7.21 -13.49 23.33
N VAL A 60 -6.45 -13.89 22.31
CA VAL A 60 -6.83 -15.01 21.43
C VAL A 60 -6.65 -16.36 22.13
N GLU A 61 -5.74 -16.44 23.09
CA GLU A 61 -5.44 -17.69 23.80
C GLU A 61 -6.52 -17.99 24.84
N GLU A 62 -6.93 -16.98 25.59
CA GLU A 62 -7.97 -17.10 26.61
C GLU A 62 -9.39 -16.92 26.04
N GLY A 63 -9.52 -16.33 24.85
CA GLY A 63 -10.80 -16.02 24.23
C GLY A 63 -11.58 -14.92 24.95
N VAL A 64 -10.87 -14.01 25.62
CA VAL A 64 -11.47 -12.95 26.46
C VAL A 64 -11.22 -11.57 25.86
N GLU A 65 -12.26 -10.73 25.84
CA GLU A 65 -12.13 -9.32 25.50
C GLU A 65 -11.44 -8.57 26.66
N ILE A 66 -10.24 -8.08 26.40
CA ILE A 66 -9.40 -7.34 27.36
C ILE A 66 -9.96 -5.94 27.56
N SER A 67 -10.32 -5.28 26.46
CA SER A 67 -10.84 -3.91 26.48
C SER A 67 -11.73 -3.65 25.28
N ARG A 68 -12.70 -2.75 25.47
CA ARG A 68 -13.56 -2.22 24.41
C ARG A 68 -13.60 -0.71 24.51
N GLU A 69 -13.32 -0.04 23.41
CA GLU A 69 -13.46 1.40 23.26
C GLU A 69 -14.56 1.72 22.24
N ILE A 70 -15.39 2.71 22.56
CA ILE A 70 -16.32 3.30 21.59
C ILE A 70 -15.59 4.47 20.97
N VAL A 71 -15.26 4.36 19.70
CA VAL A 71 -14.55 5.42 18.98
C VAL A 71 -15.50 6.57 18.71
N SER A 72 -14.99 7.79 18.81
CA SER A 72 -15.77 9.01 18.59
C SER A 72 -16.37 9.04 17.19
N THR A 73 -17.52 9.70 17.03
CA THR A 73 -18.20 9.90 15.74
C THR A 73 -17.41 10.77 14.76
N ALA A 74 -16.29 11.35 15.19
CA ALA A 74 -15.36 12.06 14.32
C ALA A 74 -14.51 11.12 13.45
N HIS A 75 -14.47 9.82 13.77
CA HIS A 75 -13.65 8.83 13.07
C HIS A 75 -14.52 7.73 12.46
N HIS A 76 -14.03 7.17 11.35
CA HIS A 76 -14.65 6.05 10.66
C HIS A 76 -13.66 4.88 10.58
N ALA A 77 -14.17 3.65 10.59
CA ALA A 77 -13.35 2.47 10.34
C ALA A 77 -13.00 2.34 8.85
N SER A 78 -11.98 1.54 8.58
CA SER A 78 -11.60 1.11 7.24
C SER A 78 -12.78 0.53 6.47
N LEU A 79 -12.73 0.68 5.15
CA LEU A 79 -13.76 0.16 4.27
C LEU A 79 -13.59 -1.35 4.12
N THR A 80 -14.69 -2.07 3.91
CA THR A 80 -14.62 -3.47 3.47
C THR A 80 -15.13 -3.62 2.05
N LEU A 81 -14.66 -4.70 1.40
CA LEU A 81 -15.13 -5.09 0.07
C LEU A 81 -16.66 -5.28 0.02
N GLY A 82 -17.28 -5.74 1.11
CA GLY A 82 -18.72 -5.88 1.20
C GLY A 82 -19.48 -4.54 1.07
N GLU A 83 -18.92 -3.44 1.60
CA GLU A 83 -19.53 -2.11 1.48
C GLU A 83 -19.45 -1.58 0.03
N PHE A 84 -18.41 -1.96 -0.70
CA PHE A 84 -18.31 -1.66 -2.14
C PHE A 84 -19.37 -2.37 -2.97
N ASP A 85 -19.67 -3.64 -2.65
CA ASP A 85 -20.77 -4.36 -3.29
C ASP A 85 -22.14 -3.75 -2.96
N GLU A 86 -22.33 -3.26 -1.73
CA GLU A 86 -23.54 -2.55 -1.33
C GLU A 86 -23.71 -1.24 -2.12
N LEU A 87 -22.64 -0.48 -2.35
CA LEU A 87 -22.66 0.72 -3.20
C LEU A 87 -23.16 0.39 -4.61
N VAL A 88 -22.57 -0.61 -5.27
CA VAL A 88 -22.96 -0.98 -6.63
C VAL A 88 -24.44 -1.38 -6.68
N LYS A 89 -24.93 -2.14 -5.70
CA LYS A 89 -26.35 -2.50 -5.60
C LYS A 89 -27.25 -1.28 -5.41
N ALA A 90 -26.87 -0.35 -4.53
CA ALA A 90 -27.64 0.87 -4.27
C ALA A 90 -27.73 1.76 -5.51
N VAL A 91 -26.63 1.89 -6.25
CA VAL A 91 -26.58 2.65 -7.51
C VAL A 91 -27.58 2.10 -8.52
N TRP A 92 -27.60 0.79 -8.75
CA TRP A 92 -28.54 0.15 -9.70
C TRP A 92 -29.99 0.07 -9.20
N ALA A 93 -30.21 0.14 -7.88
CA ALA A 93 -31.55 0.22 -7.30
C ALA A 93 -32.16 1.63 -7.47
N SER A 94 -31.34 2.68 -7.41
CA SER A 94 -31.76 4.08 -7.39
C SER A 94 -32.50 4.54 -8.66
N SER A 95 -33.62 5.25 -8.49
CA SER A 95 -34.32 5.93 -9.60
C SER A 95 -33.52 7.14 -10.11
N LEU A 96 -32.87 7.90 -9.21
CA LEU A 96 -32.07 9.07 -9.56
C LEU A 96 -30.94 8.72 -10.55
N PHE A 97 -30.29 7.58 -10.32
CA PHE A 97 -29.22 7.13 -11.21
C PHE A 97 -29.74 6.67 -12.57
N LYS A 98 -30.89 5.97 -12.61
CA LYS A 98 -31.53 5.53 -13.85
C LYS A 98 -31.97 6.71 -14.72
N GLU A 99 -32.52 7.76 -14.10
CA GLU A 99 -32.87 9.00 -14.77
C GLU A 99 -31.61 9.69 -15.33
N ALA A 100 -30.55 9.81 -14.52
CA ALA A 100 -29.30 10.44 -14.94
C ALA A 100 -28.61 9.69 -16.10
N ILE A 101 -28.60 8.35 -16.11
CA ILE A 101 -28.07 7.57 -17.24
C ILE A 101 -28.94 7.76 -18.49
N ALA A 102 -30.26 7.80 -18.35
CA ALA A 102 -31.16 7.96 -19.49
C ALA A 102 -30.92 9.30 -20.23
N GLU A 103 -30.52 10.35 -19.51
CA GLU A 103 -30.15 11.65 -20.10
C GLU A 103 -28.89 11.55 -20.99
N LEU A 104 -27.97 10.63 -20.72
CA LEU A 104 -26.69 10.52 -21.43
C LEU A 104 -26.77 9.86 -22.82
N HIS A 105 -27.92 9.27 -23.19
CA HIS A 105 -28.13 8.62 -24.49
C HIS A 105 -27.00 7.67 -24.92
N MET A 106 -26.75 6.63 -24.10
CA MET A 106 -25.63 5.71 -24.32
C MET A 106 -25.65 5.06 -25.72
N PRO A 107 -24.50 5.02 -26.44
CA PRO A 107 -24.41 4.39 -27.74
C PRO A 107 -24.59 2.87 -27.67
N THR A 108 -25.11 2.27 -28.74
CA THR A 108 -25.33 0.83 -28.82
C THR A 108 -24.01 0.06 -28.74
N GLY A 109 -23.97 -0.97 -27.88
CA GLY A 109 -22.77 -1.78 -27.66
C GLY A 109 -21.86 -1.28 -26.53
N PHE A 110 -22.36 -0.40 -25.66
CA PHE A 110 -21.70 0.00 -24.43
C PHE A 110 -22.54 -0.35 -23.21
N GLU A 111 -21.89 -0.82 -22.15
CA GLU A 111 -22.51 -1.07 -20.84
C GLU A 111 -21.88 -0.19 -19.77
N VAL A 112 -22.67 0.29 -18.81
CA VAL A 112 -22.17 1.15 -17.74
C VAL A 112 -21.51 0.30 -16.65
N VAL A 113 -20.29 0.65 -16.28
CA VAL A 113 -19.54 0.07 -15.18
C VAL A 113 -19.43 1.10 -14.06
N VAL A 114 -19.75 0.70 -12.83
CA VAL A 114 -19.65 1.56 -11.64
C VAL A 114 -18.50 1.04 -10.79
N GLU A 115 -17.47 1.87 -10.65
CA GLU A 115 -16.33 1.56 -9.80
C GLU A 115 -16.52 2.23 -8.42
N PRO A 116 -16.64 1.45 -7.33
CA PRO A 116 -16.83 1.99 -6.00
C PRO A 116 -15.54 2.57 -5.43
N TRP A 117 -15.63 3.76 -4.85
CA TRP A 117 -14.50 4.53 -4.32
C TRP A 117 -14.81 5.10 -2.92
N PRO A 118 -13.79 5.24 -2.05
CA PRO A 118 -13.91 6.04 -0.84
C PRO A 118 -14.27 7.49 -1.18
N TYR A 119 -15.11 8.11 -0.36
CA TYR A 119 -15.47 9.53 -0.55
C TYR A 119 -14.37 10.49 -0.07
N GLY A 120 -13.63 10.12 0.98
CA GLY A 120 -12.66 10.99 1.67
C GLY A 120 -13.31 11.93 2.70
N GLY A 121 -12.51 12.73 3.40
CA GLY A 121 -13.00 13.52 4.56
C GLY A 121 -13.27 15.01 4.30
N ASN A 122 -14.41 15.51 4.82
CA ASN A 122 -14.81 16.92 5.07
C ASN A 122 -13.66 17.75 5.72
N ILE A 123 -13.53 19.08 5.58
CA ILE A 123 -12.83 19.95 6.55
C ILE A 123 -13.89 20.50 7.52
N GLU A 124 -15.17 20.38 7.17
CA GLU A 124 -16.33 20.77 7.96
C GLU A 124 -16.69 19.70 9.00
N ASP A 125 -17.36 20.13 10.07
CA ASP A 125 -17.63 19.36 11.29
C ASP A 125 -18.62 18.20 11.10
N ASP A 126 -19.52 18.30 10.12
CA ASP A 126 -20.38 17.18 9.74
C ASP A 126 -19.52 16.20 8.93
N ASN A 127 -19.11 15.10 9.56
CA ASN A 127 -18.31 14.02 8.95
C ASN A 127 -19.17 12.79 8.59
N PRO A 128 -20.17 12.90 7.69
CA PRO A 128 -20.97 11.76 7.27
C PRO A 128 -20.13 10.76 6.48
N ARG A 129 -20.41 9.46 6.67
CA ARG A 129 -19.73 8.38 5.96
C ARG A 129 -20.37 8.18 4.59
N PHE A 130 -19.76 8.75 3.55
CA PHE A 130 -20.20 8.59 2.17
C PHE A 130 -19.31 7.64 1.38
N PHE A 131 -19.88 7.09 0.32
CA PHE A 131 -19.17 6.42 -0.77
C PHE A 131 -19.49 7.11 -2.08
N GLN A 132 -18.57 7.05 -3.04
CA GLN A 132 -18.79 7.55 -4.39
C GLN A 132 -18.60 6.43 -5.41
N GLY A 133 -19.46 6.37 -6.43
CA GLY A 133 -19.28 5.48 -7.57
C GLY A 133 -18.75 6.27 -8.77
N LEU A 134 -17.59 5.90 -9.29
CA LEU A 134 -17.10 6.45 -10.55
C LEU A 134 -17.73 5.67 -11.70
N CYS A 135 -18.41 6.36 -12.61
CA CYS A 135 -19.09 5.72 -13.73
C CYS A 135 -18.21 5.74 -14.98
N PHE A 136 -18.14 4.59 -15.64
CA PHE A 136 -17.44 4.35 -16.90
C PHE A 136 -18.33 3.57 -17.85
N ALA A 137 -17.93 3.48 -19.11
CA ALA A 137 -18.56 2.62 -20.10
C ALA A 137 -17.58 1.53 -20.58
N GLN A 138 -18.06 0.30 -20.67
CA GLN A 138 -17.34 -0.81 -21.28
C GLN A 138 -17.86 -1.05 -22.69
N ASP A 139 -16.96 -1.17 -23.66
CA ASP A 139 -17.32 -1.53 -25.02
C ASP A 139 -17.54 -3.05 -25.11
N THR A 140 -18.78 -3.48 -25.32
CA THR A 140 -19.15 -4.90 -25.40
C THR A 140 -19.11 -5.44 -26.83
N ARG A 141 -18.84 -4.60 -27.84
CA ARG A 141 -18.80 -5.01 -29.26
C ARG A 141 -17.62 -5.94 -29.55
N ASN A 142 -16.54 -5.80 -28.78
CA ASN A 142 -15.37 -6.69 -28.84
C ASN A 142 -15.63 -8.07 -28.21
N LYS A 143 -16.76 -8.26 -27.51
CA LYS A 143 -17.16 -9.50 -26.81
C LYS A 143 -16.13 -10.00 -25.79
N ASN A 144 -15.26 -9.13 -25.29
CA ASN A 144 -14.27 -9.47 -24.28
C ASN A 144 -14.64 -8.78 -22.95
N PRO A 145 -14.92 -9.56 -21.89
CA PRO A 145 -15.28 -9.00 -20.58
C PRO A 145 -14.15 -8.19 -19.93
N ASP A 146 -12.90 -8.37 -20.38
CA ASP A 146 -11.72 -7.69 -19.85
C ASP A 146 -11.41 -6.36 -20.58
N SER A 147 -12.31 -5.92 -21.47
CA SER A 147 -12.17 -4.64 -22.17
C SER A 147 -12.04 -3.47 -21.20
N ASN A 148 -11.11 -2.58 -21.51
CA ASN A 148 -10.73 -1.46 -20.67
C ASN A 148 -11.83 -0.38 -20.58
N PHE A 149 -12.70 -0.50 -19.58
CA PHE A 149 -13.74 0.50 -19.31
C PHE A 149 -13.19 1.87 -18.88
N TYR A 150 -11.96 1.95 -18.34
CA TYR A 150 -11.36 3.24 -17.95
C TYR A 150 -11.14 4.19 -19.13
N ALA A 151 -11.14 3.67 -20.37
CA ALA A 151 -11.01 4.47 -21.59
C ALA A 151 -12.25 5.33 -21.89
N TYR A 152 -13.39 5.06 -21.24
CA TYR A 152 -14.67 5.73 -21.50
C TYR A 152 -15.30 6.25 -20.20
N PRO A 153 -14.78 7.35 -19.62
CA PRO A 153 -15.35 7.95 -18.42
C PRO A 153 -16.73 8.56 -18.68
N LEU A 154 -17.66 8.39 -17.73
CA LEU A 154 -18.98 9.03 -17.75
C LEU A 154 -19.01 10.18 -16.72
N PRO A 155 -19.67 11.31 -17.03
CA PRO A 155 -19.64 12.48 -16.16
C PRO A 155 -20.69 12.43 -15.04
N LEU A 156 -20.85 11.27 -14.41
CA LEU A 156 -21.77 11.05 -13.31
C LEU A 156 -21.02 10.40 -12.15
N ILE A 157 -21.24 10.92 -10.95
CA ILE A 157 -20.77 10.31 -9.70
C ILE A 157 -21.96 10.16 -8.75
N PRO A 158 -22.59 8.98 -8.66
CA PRO A 158 -23.53 8.69 -7.58
C PRO A 158 -22.84 8.69 -6.22
N ILE A 159 -23.46 9.35 -5.24
CA ILE A 159 -23.01 9.41 -3.86
C ILE A 159 -23.99 8.64 -2.97
N MET A 160 -23.48 7.65 -2.24
CA MET A 160 -24.25 6.85 -1.30
C MET A 160 -23.95 7.27 0.15
N ASP A 161 -24.99 7.37 0.96
CA ASP A 161 -24.87 7.41 2.42
C ASP A 161 -24.72 6.00 2.97
N ALA A 162 -23.62 5.73 3.68
CA ALA A 162 -23.33 4.41 4.26
C ALA A 162 -24.34 4.00 5.34
N THR A 163 -25.01 4.96 5.97
CA THR A 163 -25.97 4.72 7.06
C THR A 163 -27.31 4.25 6.51
N THR A 164 -27.84 4.96 5.50
CA THR A 164 -29.13 4.63 4.88
C THR A 164 -28.98 3.60 3.76
N ARG A 165 -27.78 3.47 3.18
CA ARG A 165 -27.46 2.65 2.00
C ARG A 165 -28.25 3.07 0.76
N GLU A 166 -28.56 4.36 0.68
CA GLU A 166 -29.30 4.96 -0.42
C GLU A 166 -28.44 6.00 -1.15
N ILE A 167 -28.71 6.16 -2.45
CA ILE A 167 -28.09 7.22 -3.25
C ILE A 167 -28.76 8.54 -2.91
N VAL A 168 -28.00 9.43 -2.27
CA VAL A 168 -28.50 10.73 -1.79
C VAL A 168 -28.40 11.83 -2.84
N ARG A 169 -27.43 11.72 -3.76
CA ARG A 169 -27.25 12.67 -4.87
C ARG A 169 -26.44 12.07 -6.01
N ILE A 170 -26.52 12.70 -7.18
CA ILE A 170 -25.68 12.44 -8.34
C ILE A 170 -24.89 13.72 -8.65
N ASP A 171 -23.56 13.67 -8.50
CA ASP A 171 -22.70 14.78 -8.85
C ASP A 171 -22.38 14.71 -10.35
N LYS A 172 -22.78 15.73 -11.11
CA LYS A 172 -22.50 15.85 -12.55
C LYS A 172 -21.13 16.49 -12.76
N LEU A 173 -20.32 15.94 -13.65
CA LEU A 173 -18.96 16.41 -13.89
C LEU A 173 -18.88 17.34 -15.11
N ALA A 174 -17.94 18.28 -15.04
CA ALA A 174 -17.51 19.04 -16.20
C ALA A 174 -16.82 18.10 -17.20
N THR A 175 -17.28 18.15 -18.46
CA THR A 175 -16.80 17.32 -19.57
C THR A 175 -15.95 18.09 -20.58
N GLY A 176 -15.87 19.41 -20.41
CA GLY A 176 -15.23 20.30 -21.36
C GLY A 176 -13.71 20.25 -21.36
N GLY A 177 -13.11 20.80 -22.42
CA GLY A 177 -11.67 20.94 -22.60
C GLY A 177 -11.09 22.12 -21.80
N ILE A 178 -9.82 22.45 -22.07
CA ILE A 178 -9.11 23.58 -21.42
C ILE A 178 -9.89 24.90 -21.56
N ASP A 179 -10.64 25.05 -22.65
CA ASP A 179 -11.35 26.27 -23.02
C ASP A 179 -12.76 26.39 -22.40
N ASP A 180 -13.32 25.31 -21.86
CA ASP A 180 -14.70 25.25 -21.31
C ASP A 180 -14.75 25.42 -19.78
N GLY A 181 -13.59 25.57 -19.13
CA GLY A 181 -13.49 25.71 -17.67
C GLY A 181 -14.03 24.49 -16.90
N PHE A 182 -14.64 24.73 -15.73
CA PHE A 182 -15.27 23.71 -14.88
C PHE A 182 -16.80 23.68 -15.01
N GLU A 183 -17.33 24.11 -16.16
CA GLU A 183 -18.78 24.13 -16.39
C GLU A 183 -19.34 22.72 -16.64
N VAL A 184 -20.50 22.45 -16.06
CA VAL A 184 -21.19 21.16 -16.13
C VAL A 184 -22.19 21.17 -17.27
N GLY A 185 -22.37 20.03 -17.96
CA GLY A 185 -23.38 19.90 -19.02
C GLY A 185 -22.96 20.45 -20.37
N THR A 186 -21.66 20.65 -20.58
CA THR A 186 -21.07 21.11 -21.85
C THR A 186 -20.83 19.97 -22.86
N HIS A 187 -21.26 18.74 -22.56
CA HIS A 187 -21.06 17.60 -23.45
C HIS A 187 -22.01 17.66 -24.66
N ASP A 188 -21.49 17.24 -25.81
CA ASP A 188 -22.31 16.95 -26.98
C ASP A 188 -23.23 15.75 -26.73
N ARG A 189 -24.27 15.62 -27.58
CA ARG A 189 -25.22 14.50 -27.53
C ARG A 189 -24.54 13.12 -27.60
N ASP A 190 -23.37 13.03 -28.25
CA ASP A 190 -22.54 11.82 -28.29
C ASP A 190 -21.38 11.93 -27.30
N ILE A 191 -21.64 11.49 -26.07
CA ILE A 191 -20.74 11.70 -24.94
C ILE A 191 -19.43 10.92 -25.02
N LEU A 192 -19.39 9.85 -25.82
CA LEU A 192 -18.20 9.00 -25.96
C LEU A 192 -17.45 9.26 -27.28
N ALA A 193 -17.94 10.13 -28.16
CA ALA A 193 -17.33 10.40 -29.47
C ALA A 193 -15.85 10.81 -29.39
N HIS A 194 -15.47 11.50 -28.31
CA HIS A 194 -14.10 11.95 -28.08
C HIS A 194 -13.18 10.86 -27.48
N CYS A 195 -13.75 9.78 -26.95
CA CYS A 195 -13.02 8.68 -26.35
C CYS A 195 -12.45 7.75 -27.43
N LYS A 196 -11.30 7.12 -27.14
CA LYS A 196 -10.66 6.12 -28.01
C LYS A 196 -10.38 4.84 -27.23
N PRO A 197 -10.47 3.66 -27.86
CA PRO A 197 -10.07 2.41 -27.21
C PRO A 197 -8.61 2.49 -26.73
N ALA A 198 -8.36 1.95 -25.54
CA ALA A 198 -7.02 1.90 -24.94
C ALA A 198 -6.81 0.53 -24.27
N GLU A 199 -6.87 -0.54 -25.06
CA GLU A 199 -6.88 -1.91 -24.55
C GLU A 199 -5.49 -2.36 -24.07
N TYR A 200 -5.47 -3.13 -22.98
CA TYR A 200 -4.26 -3.74 -22.41
C TYR A 200 -4.19 -5.25 -22.60
N VAL A 201 -5.32 -5.87 -22.96
CA VAL A 201 -5.45 -7.31 -23.11
C VAL A 201 -4.81 -7.74 -24.45
N PRO A 202 -3.87 -8.71 -24.46
CA PRO A 202 -3.12 -9.10 -25.66
C PRO A 202 -3.97 -9.38 -26.91
N GLU A 203 -5.13 -10.02 -26.76
CA GLU A 203 -6.04 -10.34 -27.88
C GLU A 203 -6.78 -9.12 -28.47
N LEU A 204 -6.83 -8.00 -27.75
CA LEU A 204 -7.48 -6.76 -28.20
C LEU A 204 -6.49 -5.73 -28.77
N LEU A 205 -5.18 -6.03 -28.74
CA LEU A 205 -4.16 -5.14 -29.29
C LEU A 205 -4.13 -5.20 -30.81
N GLU A 206 -4.36 -4.06 -31.48
CA GLU A 206 -4.36 -3.95 -32.95
C GLU A 206 -3.08 -4.48 -33.61
N GLN A 207 -1.93 -4.29 -32.96
CA GLN A 207 -0.61 -4.72 -33.46
C GLN A 207 -0.14 -6.07 -32.89
N GLY A 208 -0.93 -6.68 -32.01
CA GLY A 208 -0.57 -7.88 -31.27
C GLY A 208 0.62 -7.70 -30.32
N THR A 209 1.18 -8.81 -29.85
CA THR A 209 2.31 -8.83 -28.92
C THR A 209 3.67 -8.99 -29.63
N ARG A 210 4.74 -8.57 -28.94
CA ARG A 210 6.12 -8.73 -29.41
C ARG A 210 6.49 -10.22 -29.51
N LYS A 211 7.20 -10.60 -30.56
CA LYS A 211 7.58 -12.01 -30.87
C LYS A 211 9.09 -12.26 -30.89
N ASP A 212 9.88 -11.24 -30.57
CA ASP A 212 11.34 -11.22 -30.69
C ASP A 212 12.07 -11.44 -29.35
N MET A 213 11.33 -11.62 -28.26
CA MET A 213 11.88 -11.91 -26.94
C MET A 213 12.36 -13.37 -26.84
N LYS A 214 13.65 -13.58 -26.54
CA LYS A 214 14.22 -14.91 -26.30
C LYS A 214 14.04 -15.32 -24.83
N PRO A 215 13.87 -16.62 -24.52
CA PRO A 215 13.74 -17.10 -23.14
C PRO A 215 14.98 -16.79 -22.28
N ILE A 216 14.74 -16.48 -21.00
CA ILE A 216 15.77 -16.32 -19.96
C ILE A 216 15.42 -17.25 -18.81
N ASN A 217 16.36 -18.10 -18.41
CA ASN A 217 16.18 -19.05 -17.31
C ASN A 217 17.09 -18.67 -16.14
N VAL A 218 16.50 -18.42 -14.97
CA VAL A 218 17.24 -18.21 -13.71
C VAL A 218 17.06 -19.46 -12.87
N VAL A 219 18.16 -20.17 -12.61
CA VAL A 219 18.15 -21.44 -11.86
C VAL A 219 19.17 -21.43 -10.74
N GLN A 220 18.83 -22.06 -9.62
CA GLN A 220 19.76 -22.32 -8.50
C GLN A 220 19.84 -23.84 -8.29
N PRO A 221 20.82 -24.53 -8.89
CA PRO A 221 20.88 -25.99 -8.89
C PRO A 221 20.94 -26.63 -7.49
N GLU A 222 21.51 -25.92 -6.52
CA GLU A 222 21.67 -26.36 -5.13
C GLU A 222 20.59 -25.79 -4.20
N GLY A 223 19.56 -25.15 -4.76
CA GLY A 223 18.53 -24.45 -4.00
C GLY A 223 18.92 -23.04 -3.58
N ALA A 224 18.04 -22.40 -2.80
CA ALA A 224 18.25 -21.05 -2.29
C ALA A 224 19.25 -21.05 -1.13
N SER A 225 19.98 -19.94 -0.99
CA SER A 225 20.97 -19.71 0.07
C SER A 225 20.37 -19.14 1.36
N PHE A 226 19.06 -18.87 1.39
CA PHE A 226 18.33 -18.48 2.60
C PHE A 226 17.66 -19.71 3.23
N VAL A 227 17.47 -19.67 4.54
CA VAL A 227 16.71 -20.66 5.29
C VAL A 227 15.52 -19.97 5.92
N VAL A 228 14.35 -20.61 5.84
CA VAL A 228 13.14 -20.19 6.54
C VAL A 228 12.88 -21.19 7.66
N GLY A 229 12.72 -20.70 8.89
CA GLY A 229 12.46 -21.54 10.06
C GLY A 229 11.09 -22.24 10.00
N ASP A 230 10.89 -23.22 10.89
CA ASP A 230 9.65 -24.02 10.96
C ASP A 230 8.40 -23.18 11.27
N ASP A 231 8.58 -21.99 11.86
CA ASP A 231 7.53 -21.02 12.15
C ASP A 231 7.11 -20.16 10.94
N GLU A 232 7.66 -20.44 9.76
CA GLU A 232 7.40 -19.77 8.48
C GLU A 232 7.54 -18.24 8.51
N SER A 233 8.29 -17.68 9.46
CA SER A 233 8.46 -16.23 9.57
C SER A 233 9.91 -15.83 9.81
N LEU A 234 10.71 -16.67 10.46
CA LEU A 234 12.14 -16.42 10.66
C LEU A 234 12.93 -16.72 9.40
N VAL A 235 13.65 -15.72 8.88
CA VAL A 235 14.50 -15.81 7.69
C VAL A 235 15.96 -15.57 8.07
N GLU A 236 16.83 -16.47 7.62
CA GLU A 236 18.29 -16.37 7.77
C GLU A 236 18.99 -16.38 6.39
N TRP A 237 19.84 -15.37 6.13
CA TRP A 237 20.55 -15.24 4.86
C TRP A 237 21.79 -14.36 4.98
N GLN A 238 22.97 -14.85 4.57
CA GLN A 238 24.22 -14.08 4.52
C GLN A 238 24.49 -13.21 5.77
N LYS A 239 24.36 -13.82 6.96
CA LYS A 239 24.50 -13.20 8.31
C LYS A 239 23.33 -12.31 8.76
N TRP A 240 22.34 -12.09 7.90
CA TRP A 240 21.06 -11.50 8.30
C TRP A 240 20.18 -12.56 8.96
N ARG A 241 19.44 -12.13 9.99
CA ARG A 241 18.40 -12.89 10.66
C ARG A 241 17.26 -11.94 10.99
N PHE A 242 16.07 -12.17 10.45
CA PHE A 242 14.91 -11.29 10.65
C PHE A 242 13.61 -12.08 10.57
N ARG A 243 12.51 -11.53 11.12
CA ARG A 243 11.16 -12.10 10.98
C ARG A 243 10.37 -11.28 9.98
N THR A 244 9.71 -11.93 9.02
CA THR A 244 8.78 -11.28 8.10
C THR A 244 7.36 -11.37 8.66
N VAL A 245 6.82 -10.25 9.14
CA VAL A 245 5.40 -10.14 9.52
C VAL A 245 4.86 -8.85 8.92
N PRO A 246 4.06 -8.91 7.84
CA PRO A 246 3.51 -7.70 7.25
C PRO A 246 2.40 -7.13 8.14
N TYR A 247 2.64 -5.96 8.73
CA TYR A 247 1.62 -5.15 9.40
C TYR A 247 1.16 -4.01 8.50
N ALA A 248 -0.14 -3.68 8.52
CA ALA A 248 -0.73 -2.55 7.82
C ALA A 248 -1.29 -1.55 8.86
N ASP A 249 -0.48 -0.56 9.23
CA ASP A 249 -0.89 0.54 10.13
C ASP A 249 -1.34 1.76 9.31
N ALA A 250 -2.51 2.31 9.65
CA ALA A 250 -3.36 3.17 8.84
C ALA A 250 -3.46 4.63 9.33
N ARG A 251 -2.44 5.16 10.02
CA ARG A 251 -2.56 6.48 10.67
C ARG A 251 -2.51 7.68 9.72
N SER A 252 -3.43 8.60 10.00
CA SER A 252 -3.84 9.87 9.34
C SER A 252 -2.77 11.01 9.34
N PRO A 253 -2.90 12.19 8.65
CA PRO A 253 -4.02 12.72 7.81
C PRO A 253 -3.66 13.41 6.43
N PHE A 254 -4.70 13.66 5.58
CA PHE A 254 -4.97 14.81 4.64
C PHE A 254 -5.47 14.47 3.19
N TYR A 255 -5.99 15.46 2.41
CA TYR A 255 -7.38 15.51 1.90
C TYR A 255 -7.66 15.45 0.35
N ARG A 256 -8.64 14.59 0.00
CA ARG A 256 -9.69 14.67 -1.06
C ARG A 256 -9.42 14.46 -2.58
N LYS A 257 -8.53 13.52 -2.88
CA LYS A 257 -8.72 12.35 -3.79
C LYS A 257 -7.55 11.43 -3.48
N GLN A 258 -7.57 10.94 -2.26
CA GLN A 258 -6.42 10.32 -1.63
C GLN A 258 -6.91 9.06 -0.94
N ALA A 259 -6.92 7.96 -1.69
CA ALA A 259 -7.06 6.66 -1.07
C ALA A 259 -5.83 6.45 -0.19
N PHE A 260 -6.04 6.21 1.10
CA PHE A 260 -4.99 5.63 1.92
C PHE A 260 -5.03 4.14 1.67
N ASP A 261 -4.35 3.64 0.63
CA ASP A 261 -4.46 2.24 0.21
C ASP A 261 -4.24 1.25 1.37
N PHE A 262 -3.35 1.61 2.31
CA PHE A 262 -3.12 0.85 3.55
C PHE A 262 -4.23 0.97 4.59
N GLY A 263 -4.91 2.12 4.68
CA GLY A 263 -5.90 2.41 5.72
C GLY A 263 -7.36 2.27 5.32
N ASP A 264 -7.71 2.62 4.08
CA ASP A 264 -9.07 2.56 3.57
C ASP A 264 -9.39 1.18 2.98
N GLY A 265 -8.45 0.63 2.18
CA GLY A 265 -8.62 -0.68 1.53
C GLY A 265 -7.88 -1.83 2.23
N GLY A 266 -6.80 -1.53 2.94
CA GLY A 266 -5.88 -2.51 3.50
C GLY A 266 -5.02 -3.15 2.41
N ALA A 267 -3.75 -2.79 2.31
CA ALA A 267 -2.85 -3.30 1.26
C ALA A 267 -2.75 -4.84 1.26
N GLY A 268 -2.89 -5.48 2.43
CA GLY A 268 -2.95 -6.94 2.55
C GLY A 268 -4.25 -7.56 2.00
N ASN A 269 -5.40 -6.88 2.11
CA ASN A 269 -6.67 -7.36 1.56
C ASN A 269 -6.69 -7.29 0.02
N CYS A 270 -5.92 -6.35 -0.53
CA CYS A 270 -5.81 -6.09 -1.96
C CYS A 270 -4.51 -6.64 -2.58
N ALA A 271 -3.84 -7.57 -1.89
CA ALA A 271 -2.62 -8.17 -2.40
C ALA A 271 -2.93 -9.25 -3.44
N ASN A 272 -2.10 -9.34 -4.47
CA ASN A 272 -2.24 -10.33 -5.53
C ASN A 272 -1.73 -11.70 -5.08
N ASN A 273 -2.29 -12.75 -5.67
CA ASN A 273 -1.68 -14.08 -5.61
C ASN A 273 -0.56 -14.11 -6.65
N LEU A 274 0.67 -14.29 -6.20
CA LEU A 274 1.87 -14.23 -7.04
C LEU A 274 2.10 -15.57 -7.75
N GLU A 275 2.44 -15.51 -9.04
CA GLU A 275 2.75 -16.69 -9.85
C GLU A 275 4.24 -16.81 -10.18
N LEU A 276 4.73 -18.06 -10.18
CA LEU A 276 6.11 -18.38 -10.53
C LEU A 276 6.36 -18.12 -12.02
N GLY A 277 7.40 -17.36 -12.33
CA GLY A 277 7.80 -17.03 -13.70
C GLY A 277 7.09 -15.80 -14.29
N CYS A 278 5.98 -15.36 -13.69
CA CYS A 278 5.29 -14.12 -14.03
C CYS A 278 5.69 -12.99 -13.08
N ASP A 279 5.40 -13.17 -11.79
CA ASP A 279 5.64 -12.16 -10.75
C ASP A 279 7.03 -12.29 -10.11
N CYS A 280 7.46 -13.52 -9.84
CA CYS A 280 8.73 -13.81 -9.17
C CYS A 280 9.52 -14.84 -9.98
N LEU A 281 10.82 -14.58 -10.20
CA LEU A 281 11.68 -15.38 -11.08
C LEU A 281 12.86 -16.00 -10.30
N GLY A 282 13.10 -17.29 -10.50
CA GLY A 282 14.19 -18.04 -9.83
C GLY A 282 13.65 -19.10 -8.88
N VAL A 283 14.34 -19.31 -7.76
CA VAL A 283 13.89 -20.22 -6.69
C VAL A 283 13.19 -19.40 -5.62
N ILE A 284 11.89 -19.64 -5.45
CA ILE A 284 11.00 -18.79 -4.68
C ILE A 284 10.42 -19.56 -3.49
N LYS A 285 10.39 -18.94 -2.31
CA LYS A 285 9.52 -19.33 -1.19
C LYS A 285 8.36 -18.34 -1.13
N TYR A 286 7.14 -18.88 -1.13
CA TYR A 286 5.92 -18.10 -1.00
C TYR A 286 5.39 -18.14 0.43
N PHE A 287 4.72 -17.06 0.84
CA PHE A 287 3.95 -17.00 2.08
C PHE A 287 2.51 -16.62 1.77
N ASN A 288 1.57 -17.29 2.43
CA ASN A 288 0.14 -17.02 2.30
C ASN A 288 -0.29 -15.89 3.22
N GLY A 289 -1.29 -15.13 2.81
CA GLY A 289 -1.97 -14.16 3.64
C GLY A 289 -3.28 -14.73 4.19
N THR A 290 -3.67 -14.33 5.40
CA THR A 290 -4.98 -14.65 5.98
C THR A 290 -5.73 -13.36 6.20
N LYS A 291 -6.98 -13.30 5.72
CA LYS A 291 -7.85 -12.14 5.85
C LYS A 291 -9.19 -12.52 6.45
N THR A 292 -9.85 -11.52 7.01
CA THR A 292 -11.18 -11.66 7.63
C THR A 292 -12.21 -10.95 6.78
N GLU A 293 -13.31 -11.64 6.48
CA GLU A 293 -14.44 -11.08 5.75
C GLU A 293 -15.38 -10.30 6.68
N SER A 294 -16.31 -9.51 6.12
CA SER A 294 -17.22 -8.64 6.89
C SER A 294 -18.10 -9.37 7.91
N ASN A 295 -18.33 -10.67 7.72
CA ASN A 295 -19.09 -11.56 8.59
C ASN A 295 -18.22 -12.30 9.64
N GLY A 296 -16.92 -12.00 9.71
CA GLY A 296 -15.97 -12.65 10.62
C GLY A 296 -15.43 -13.99 10.13
N THR A 297 -15.79 -14.45 8.92
CA THR A 297 -15.19 -15.66 8.33
C THR A 297 -13.77 -15.39 7.86
N VAL A 298 -12.93 -16.42 7.85
CA VAL A 298 -11.52 -16.33 7.49
C VAL A 298 -11.31 -16.88 6.10
N THR A 299 -10.60 -16.13 5.25
CA THR A 299 -10.19 -16.57 3.92
C THR A 299 -8.67 -16.50 3.80
N THR A 300 -8.06 -17.54 3.20
CA THR A 300 -6.62 -17.59 2.94
C THR A 300 -6.36 -17.21 1.49
N SER A 301 -5.49 -16.22 1.29
CA SER A 301 -5.00 -15.81 -0.02
C SER A 301 -3.64 -16.48 -0.25
N PRO A 302 -3.49 -17.37 -1.23
CA PRO A 302 -2.24 -18.08 -1.47
C PRO A 302 -1.19 -17.17 -2.11
N ASN A 303 0.09 -17.42 -1.81
CA ASN A 303 1.24 -16.80 -2.48
C ASN A 303 1.23 -15.26 -2.49
N VAL A 304 0.89 -14.63 -1.38
CA VAL A 304 0.78 -13.17 -1.28
C VAL A 304 2.15 -12.48 -1.20
N ILE A 305 3.13 -13.16 -0.61
CA ILE A 305 4.50 -12.67 -0.48
C ILE A 305 5.43 -13.65 -1.17
N CYS A 306 6.42 -13.15 -1.90
CA CYS A 306 7.50 -13.97 -2.41
C CYS A 306 8.85 -13.54 -1.83
N LEU A 307 9.64 -14.53 -1.43
CA LEU A 307 11.01 -14.41 -0.96
C LEU A 307 11.91 -15.16 -1.92
N HIS A 308 12.86 -14.44 -2.50
CA HIS A 308 13.87 -15.04 -3.36
C HIS A 308 15.17 -14.25 -3.27
N GLU A 309 16.21 -14.79 -3.89
CA GLU A 309 17.43 -14.03 -4.10
C GLU A 309 17.68 -13.78 -5.58
N GLN A 310 18.41 -12.72 -5.87
CA GLN A 310 18.77 -12.35 -7.23
C GLN A 310 20.21 -11.86 -7.30
N ASP A 311 20.80 -11.98 -8.48
CA ASP A 311 22.07 -11.32 -8.79
C ASP A 311 21.81 -9.85 -9.17
N ALA A 312 22.45 -8.94 -8.45
CA ALA A 312 22.34 -7.49 -8.62
C ALA A 312 23.64 -6.88 -9.20
N GLY A 313 24.33 -7.64 -10.06
CA GLY A 313 25.53 -7.16 -10.74
C GLY A 313 26.79 -7.26 -9.88
N ILE A 314 27.64 -6.22 -9.96
CA ILE A 314 28.95 -6.18 -9.28
C ILE A 314 28.78 -5.55 -7.90
N GLY A 315 29.20 -6.26 -6.84
CA GLY A 315 29.24 -5.72 -5.48
C GLY A 315 30.45 -4.82 -5.27
N TRP A 316 31.65 -5.29 -5.60
CA TRP A 316 32.83 -4.43 -5.68
C TRP A 316 33.84 -4.98 -6.67
N LYS A 317 34.66 -4.09 -7.21
CA LYS A 317 35.74 -4.43 -8.15
C LYS A 317 36.91 -3.48 -7.97
N HIS A 318 38.11 -4.02 -7.98
CA HIS A 318 39.34 -3.24 -8.03
C HIS A 318 40.35 -3.91 -8.96
N THR A 319 41.14 -3.10 -9.68
CA THR A 319 42.26 -3.59 -10.49
C THR A 319 43.50 -2.80 -10.13
N ASN A 320 44.51 -3.49 -9.61
CA ASN A 320 45.80 -2.88 -9.35
C ASN A 320 46.61 -2.84 -10.64
N TRP A 321 46.69 -1.68 -11.28
CA TRP A 321 47.39 -1.52 -12.56
C TRP A 321 48.90 -1.83 -12.47
N ARG A 322 49.52 -1.71 -11.29
CA ARG A 322 50.96 -2.00 -11.10
C ARG A 322 51.25 -3.50 -11.16
N THR A 323 50.32 -4.33 -10.69
CA THR A 323 50.49 -5.79 -10.65
C THR A 323 49.62 -6.52 -11.69
N GLY A 324 48.71 -5.81 -12.36
CA GLY A 324 47.71 -6.39 -13.25
C GLY A 324 46.61 -7.18 -12.53
N ARG A 325 46.62 -7.27 -11.19
CA ARG A 325 45.66 -8.09 -10.44
C ARG A 325 44.30 -7.41 -10.38
N ALA A 326 43.31 -8.04 -10.98
CA ALA A 326 41.90 -7.71 -10.81
C ALA A 326 41.26 -8.58 -9.71
N VAL A 327 40.40 -7.96 -8.90
CA VAL A 327 39.57 -8.61 -7.89
C VAL A 327 38.13 -8.12 -8.09
N VAL A 328 37.17 -9.03 -8.03
CA VAL A 328 35.75 -8.76 -8.25
C VAL A 328 34.90 -9.68 -7.40
N THR A 329 33.82 -9.14 -6.84
CA THR A 329 32.78 -9.88 -6.12
C THR A 329 31.43 -9.45 -6.68
N ARG A 330 30.52 -10.40 -6.90
CA ARG A 330 29.15 -10.12 -7.34
C ARG A 330 28.25 -9.74 -6.17
N HIS A 331 27.24 -8.91 -6.44
CA HIS A 331 26.24 -8.52 -5.47
C HIS A 331 25.06 -9.50 -5.55
N ARG A 332 24.72 -10.13 -4.43
CA ARG A 332 23.48 -10.90 -4.29
C ARG A 332 22.56 -10.13 -3.37
N GLU A 333 21.29 -10.08 -3.71
CA GLU A 333 20.25 -9.42 -2.94
C GLU A 333 19.18 -10.43 -2.55
N LEU A 334 18.69 -10.32 -1.31
CA LEU A 334 17.48 -11.02 -0.86
C LEU A 334 16.30 -10.08 -1.07
N VAL A 335 15.31 -10.52 -1.83
CA VAL A 335 14.12 -9.76 -2.20
C VAL A 335 12.93 -10.34 -1.44
N VAL A 336 12.25 -9.48 -0.69
CA VAL A 336 10.93 -9.75 -0.11
C VAL A 336 9.96 -8.82 -0.83
N SER A 337 9.01 -9.38 -1.58
CA SER A 337 8.03 -8.57 -2.31
C SER A 337 6.60 -9.00 -2.01
N ILE A 338 5.73 -7.99 -2.05
CA ILE A 338 4.28 -8.12 -2.08
C ILE A 338 3.81 -7.29 -3.27
N HIS A 339 3.02 -7.87 -4.17
CA HIS A 339 2.45 -7.10 -5.28
C HIS A 339 1.03 -6.69 -4.89
N HIS A 340 0.87 -5.39 -4.72
CA HIS A 340 -0.43 -4.75 -4.61
C HIS A 340 -0.67 -3.94 -5.88
N TYR A 341 -1.87 -4.03 -6.44
CA TYR A 341 -2.24 -3.23 -7.60
C TYR A 341 -2.67 -1.83 -7.16
N PRO A 342 -1.89 -0.76 -7.42
CA PRO A 342 -2.39 0.58 -7.22
C PRO A 342 -3.43 0.87 -8.31
N ARG A 343 -4.69 1.07 -7.93
CA ARG A 343 -5.75 1.51 -8.86
C ARG A 343 -5.45 2.93 -9.35
N LYS A 344 -4.67 3.05 -10.43
CA LYS A 344 -4.26 4.34 -10.99
C LYS A 344 -5.15 4.76 -12.15
N LEU A 345 -6.00 5.76 -11.92
CA LEU A 345 -6.62 6.55 -12.98
C LEU A 345 -5.64 7.61 -13.49
N ARG A 346 -5.17 7.45 -14.73
CA ARG A 346 -4.04 8.20 -15.30
C ARG A 346 -4.41 9.57 -15.90
N HIS A 347 -5.60 10.11 -15.60
CA HIS A 347 -6.14 11.29 -16.30
C HIS A 347 -6.00 12.63 -15.57
N LYS A 348 -5.45 12.67 -14.35
CA LYS A 348 -5.07 13.93 -13.67
C LYS A 348 -3.70 13.80 -13.03
N THR A 349 -2.97 14.91 -12.84
CA THR A 349 -1.73 14.99 -12.07
C THR A 349 -1.99 14.48 -10.65
N THR A 350 -1.65 13.22 -10.41
CA THR A 350 -1.81 12.53 -9.13
C THR A 350 -0.42 12.17 -8.62
N ASN A 351 -0.21 12.36 -7.31
CA ASN A 351 1.02 11.97 -6.64
C ASN A 351 0.73 10.75 -5.75
N THR A 352 1.66 9.79 -5.72
CA THR A 352 1.65 8.68 -4.77
C THR A 352 2.73 8.94 -3.74
N SER A 353 2.34 9.07 -2.47
CA SER A 353 3.25 9.30 -1.35
C SER A 353 3.24 8.10 -0.43
N PHE A 354 4.43 7.63 -0.03
CA PHE A 354 4.58 6.54 0.94
C PHE A 354 5.17 7.08 2.23
N CYS A 355 4.65 6.59 3.37
CA CYS A 355 5.27 6.79 4.68
C CYS A 355 5.82 5.45 5.15
N VAL A 356 7.14 5.36 5.32
CA VAL A 356 7.80 4.16 5.83
C VAL A 356 8.12 4.39 7.30
N ARG A 357 7.54 3.57 8.18
CA ARG A 357 7.88 3.56 9.61
C ARG A 357 9.13 2.72 9.82
N ILE A 358 10.19 3.34 10.35
CA ILE A 358 11.41 2.66 10.77
C ILE A 358 11.54 2.85 12.29
N ASP A 359 11.60 1.75 13.03
CA ASP A 359 11.92 1.73 14.46
C ASP A 359 13.35 1.19 14.64
N PRO A 360 14.38 2.08 14.64
CA PRO A 360 15.77 1.64 14.62
C PRO A 360 16.20 1.03 15.97
N ALA A 361 17.08 0.04 15.88
CA ALA A 361 17.78 -0.57 17.01
C ALA A 361 19.27 -0.81 16.69
N ILE A 362 19.94 0.22 16.18
CA ILE A 362 21.36 0.17 15.77
C ILE A 362 22.23 -0.12 17.01
N ASP A 363 22.84 -1.30 17.07
CA ASP A 363 23.63 -1.78 18.23
C ASP A 363 22.91 -1.62 19.59
N GLY A 364 21.58 -1.73 19.58
CA GLY A 364 20.72 -1.58 20.77
C GLY A 364 19.64 -0.50 20.62
N PRO A 365 18.74 -0.36 21.61
CA PRO A 365 17.56 0.51 21.52
C PRO A 365 17.85 2.01 21.71
N SER A 366 19.01 2.36 22.25
CA SER A 366 19.38 3.75 22.52
C SER A 366 19.95 4.40 21.26
N ASN A 367 19.07 4.87 20.38
CA ASN A 367 19.45 5.50 19.12
C ASN A 367 19.16 7.00 19.10
N SER A 368 19.78 7.69 18.16
CA SER A 368 19.58 9.12 17.88
C SER A 368 19.58 9.36 16.38
N VAL A 369 18.86 10.39 15.95
CA VAL A 369 18.84 10.81 14.55
C VAL A 369 19.79 11.99 14.38
N VAL A 370 20.65 11.91 13.36
CA VAL A 370 21.63 12.95 13.00
C VAL A 370 21.39 13.34 11.55
N VAL A 371 21.34 14.63 11.30
CA VAL A 371 21.31 15.23 9.96
C VAL A 371 22.72 15.65 9.59
N GLU A 372 23.16 15.25 8.41
CA GLU A 372 24.46 15.58 7.85
C GLU A 372 24.27 16.36 6.54
N GLU A 373 24.93 17.50 6.40
CA GLU A 373 24.91 18.32 5.19
C GLU A 373 26.33 18.69 4.76
N SER A 374 26.53 18.82 3.45
CA SER A 374 27.80 19.23 2.83
C SER A 374 27.67 20.67 2.32
N HIS A 375 28.54 21.56 2.82
CA HIS A 375 28.52 23.00 2.54
C HIS A 375 29.82 23.47 1.90
N ALA A 376 29.73 24.28 0.86
CA ALA A 376 30.90 24.92 0.27
C ALA A 376 31.46 25.99 1.21
N VAL A 377 32.80 26.07 1.35
CA VAL A 377 33.44 27.02 2.27
C VAL A 377 34.03 28.19 1.48
N ALA A 378 33.47 29.39 1.63
CA ALA A 378 33.88 30.59 0.88
C ALA A 378 35.11 31.33 1.47
N ASP A 379 35.58 30.92 2.65
CA ASP A 379 36.72 31.54 3.32
C ASP A 379 38.02 31.31 2.53
N LYS A 380 38.55 32.36 1.91
CA LYS A 380 39.77 32.31 1.08
C LYS A 380 41.04 31.91 1.85
N THR A 381 41.04 32.01 3.19
CA THR A 381 42.17 31.57 4.00
C THR A 381 42.20 30.05 4.15
N ARG A 382 41.01 29.44 4.34
CA ARG A 382 40.82 27.99 4.49
C ARG A 382 40.63 27.27 3.16
N ASN A 383 40.11 27.96 2.15
CA ASN A 383 39.80 27.44 0.81
C ASN A 383 40.37 28.33 -0.30
N PRO A 384 41.70 28.52 -0.38
CA PRO A 384 42.31 29.42 -1.36
C PRO A 384 42.06 29.01 -2.82
N TYR A 385 41.77 27.72 -3.07
CA TYR A 385 41.57 27.16 -4.41
C TYR A 385 40.10 26.81 -4.73
N GLY A 386 39.18 27.07 -3.81
CA GLY A 386 37.74 26.85 -4.04
C GLY A 386 37.30 25.38 -4.08
N ASN A 387 38.15 24.43 -3.72
CA ASN A 387 37.90 22.99 -3.80
C ASN A 387 37.54 22.33 -2.46
N PHE A 388 37.48 23.10 -1.36
CA PHE A 388 37.11 22.62 -0.04
C PHE A 388 35.61 22.77 0.24
N TYR A 389 35.02 21.73 0.83
CA TYR A 389 33.69 21.73 1.43
C TYR A 389 33.79 21.16 2.84
N GLU A 390 32.86 21.55 3.71
CA GLU A 390 32.77 21.01 5.07
C GLU A 390 31.46 20.24 5.26
N VAL A 391 31.50 19.27 6.17
CA VAL A 391 30.34 18.47 6.55
C VAL A 391 29.87 18.93 7.91
N VAL A 392 28.63 19.40 7.97
CA VAL A 392 27.98 19.86 9.20
C VAL A 392 27.02 18.78 9.67
N GLN A 393 27.17 18.33 10.91
CA GLN A 393 26.30 17.35 11.54
C GLN A 393 25.50 17.98 12.67
N LYS A 394 24.20 17.73 12.71
CA LYS A 394 23.30 18.20 13.76
C LYS A 394 22.41 17.05 14.24
N GLN A 395 22.35 16.86 15.55
CA GLN A 395 21.43 15.90 16.16
C GLN A 395 20.01 16.46 16.20
N VAL A 396 19.03 15.61 15.94
CA VAL A 396 17.60 15.91 16.11
C VAL A 396 17.20 15.59 17.55
N GLU A 397 16.91 16.62 18.34
CA GLU A 397 16.63 16.49 19.78
C GLU A 397 15.16 16.21 20.12
N LYS A 398 14.25 16.61 19.23
CA LYS A 398 12.79 16.49 19.43
C LYS A 398 12.12 16.03 18.14
N ALA A 399 10.93 15.46 18.27
CA ALA A 399 10.09 15.11 17.14
C ALA A 399 9.94 16.32 16.20
N SER A 400 10.29 16.13 14.94
CA SER A 400 10.33 17.19 13.94
C SER A 400 10.25 16.59 12.54
N TRP A 401 10.18 17.45 11.55
CA TRP A 401 10.22 17.11 10.13
C TRP A 401 11.41 17.84 9.48
N LEU A 402 11.86 17.33 8.34
CA LEU A 402 12.98 17.89 7.59
C LEU A 402 12.59 17.98 6.12
N ASP A 403 12.87 19.12 5.49
CA ASP A 403 12.79 19.22 4.04
C ASP A 403 13.98 18.51 3.39
N ALA A 404 13.75 17.93 2.21
CA ALA A 404 14.83 17.43 1.38
C ALA A 404 15.71 18.61 0.91
N ALA A 405 17.01 18.54 1.16
CA ALA A 405 18.00 19.52 0.70
C ALA A 405 19.07 18.85 -0.18
N PRO A 406 18.71 18.38 -1.40
CA PRO A 406 19.64 17.71 -2.30
C PRO A 406 20.82 18.60 -2.71
N GLN A 407 20.64 19.93 -2.74
CA GLN A 407 21.69 20.90 -3.02
C GLN A 407 22.84 20.87 -1.99
N ASN A 408 22.55 20.45 -0.75
CA ASN A 408 23.55 20.30 0.32
C ASN A 408 23.90 18.83 0.56
N ASN A 409 23.45 17.92 -0.31
CA ASN A 409 23.58 16.48 -0.10
C ASN A 409 23.14 16.05 1.31
N LEU A 410 21.95 16.51 1.75
CA LEU A 410 21.44 16.20 3.08
C LEU A 410 21.25 14.68 3.24
N VAL A 411 21.84 14.13 4.30
CA VAL A 411 21.71 12.72 4.69
C VAL A 411 21.17 12.61 6.12
N VAL A 412 20.14 11.79 6.31
CA VAL A 412 19.62 11.45 7.63
C VAL A 412 20.23 10.12 8.09
N LYS A 413 20.87 10.10 9.25
CA LYS A 413 21.52 8.94 9.84
C LYS A 413 20.87 8.59 11.17
N MET A 414 20.60 7.29 11.37
CA MET A 414 20.24 6.74 12.67
C MET A 414 21.50 6.13 13.29
N VAL A 415 21.89 6.61 14.47
CA VAL A 415 23.16 6.25 15.12
C VAL A 415 22.94 5.84 16.57
N ASN A 416 23.90 5.12 17.14
CA ASN A 416 23.96 4.83 18.57
C ASN A 416 25.10 5.61 19.22
N PRO A 417 24.81 6.71 19.95
CA PRO A 417 25.86 7.53 20.56
C PRO A 417 26.71 6.79 21.61
N GLY A 418 26.16 5.73 22.21
CA GLY A 418 26.83 4.92 23.23
C GLY A 418 27.78 3.86 22.67
N LYS A 419 27.83 3.70 21.35
CA LYS A 419 28.68 2.73 20.65
C LYS A 419 29.52 3.44 19.60
N ARG A 420 30.84 3.43 19.77
CA ARG A 420 31.78 3.83 18.72
C ARG A 420 32.44 2.57 18.17
N LYS A 421 32.45 2.43 16.84
CA LYS A 421 33.28 1.43 16.17
C LYS A 421 34.72 1.90 16.11
#